data_AF-A0A136MS35-F1
#
_entry.id   AF-A0A136MS35-F1
#
_cell.length_a   1.000
_cell.length_b   1.000
_cell.length_c   1.000
_cell.angle_alpha   90.00
_cell.angle_beta   90.00
_cell.angle_gamma   90.00
#
_symmetry.space_group_name_H-M   'P 1'
#
loop_
_entity.id
_entity.type
_entity.pdbx_description
1 polymer ?
#
loop_
_entity_poly.entity_id
_entity_poly.type
_entity_poly.pdbx_seq_one_letter_code
_entity_poly.pdbx_strand_id
1 'polypeptide(L)'
;MSSLLKAIRNRLCKLSGEDYFIISKCSNKIQVIFSLIGLLVLVILLCSFASALYFTEHLFHSLIADIGVGLVWGYIVTNMYVLLLYTISPTLLPTKIRKKQEVKTNRFQLTFSMELRIFIVVLLAVIIAQPLNVFVLKPNSTALAFDIKHLLATNPLATLMTLTVVAIFLLPVYLKYSIRKLGEFYVEKEKIEKRIITDDYKDFKKEYRHLLENNITNYNKSVWKNLMPLLTKLEGINPVAYQKYFNEISSELVPENIEKYEYWADPPFRTIPKSKTKKCSF
;
A
#
# COMPACT_ATOMS: atom_id res chain seq x y z
N MET A 1 -13.04 24.37 20.69
CA MET A 1 -12.88 24.02 19.26
C MET A 1 -14.22 23.57 18.73
N SER A 2 -14.87 24.38 17.88
CA SER A 2 -16.25 24.16 17.42
C SER A 2 -16.43 22.77 16.79
N SER A 3 -17.60 22.16 17.00
CA SER A 3 -17.98 20.86 16.40
C SER A 3 -17.77 20.83 14.88
N LEU A 4 -17.95 21.99 14.23
CA LEU A 4 -17.72 22.23 12.82
C LEU A 4 -16.24 22.07 12.41
N LEU A 5 -15.30 22.64 13.16
CA LEU A 5 -13.86 22.47 12.90
C LEU A 5 -13.43 21.00 13.03
N LYS A 6 -14.00 20.26 13.99
CA LYS A 6 -13.74 18.81 14.13
C LYS A 6 -14.31 18.03 12.94
N ALA A 7 -15.51 18.37 12.47
CA ALA A 7 -16.13 17.70 11.32
C ALA A 7 -15.33 17.95 10.02
N ILE A 8 -14.90 19.19 9.78
CA ILE A 8 -14.07 19.56 8.64
C ILE A 8 -12.72 18.83 8.70
N ARG A 9 -12.05 18.86 9.86
CA ARG A 9 -10.79 18.12 10.09
C ARG A 9 -10.95 16.64 9.78
N ASN A 10 -12.04 16.01 10.22
CA ASN A 10 -12.27 14.58 9.99
C ASN A 10 -12.50 14.26 8.51
N ARG A 11 -13.19 15.15 7.76
CA ARG A 11 -13.36 14.99 6.30
C ARG A 11 -12.03 15.19 5.55
N LEU A 12 -11.24 16.19 5.95
CA LEU A 12 -9.93 16.43 5.36
C LEU A 12 -8.94 15.30 5.67
N CYS A 13 -8.97 14.72 6.87
CA CYS A 13 -8.18 13.54 7.18
C CYS A 13 -8.53 12.34 6.29
N LYS A 14 -9.81 12.16 5.93
CA LYS A 14 -10.21 11.11 4.97
C LYS A 14 -9.71 11.41 3.54
N LEU A 15 -9.61 12.68 3.18
CA LEU A 15 -9.13 13.12 1.87
C LEU A 15 -7.60 13.01 1.71
N SER A 16 -6.86 12.89 2.82
CA SER A 16 -5.41 12.71 2.81
C SER A 16 -4.93 11.40 2.12
N GLY A 17 -5.85 10.50 1.72
CA GLY A 17 -5.55 9.07 1.68
C GLY A 17 -5.28 8.59 3.11
N GLU A 18 -4.66 7.46 3.38
CA GLU A 18 -4.40 6.93 4.74
C GLU A 18 -5.65 6.63 5.59
N ASP A 19 -5.49 5.65 6.48
CA ASP A 19 -6.60 5.10 7.25
C ASP A 19 -6.99 6.02 8.42
N TYR A 20 -8.20 6.59 8.33
CA TYR A 20 -8.78 7.46 9.36
C TYR A 20 -8.83 6.79 10.74
N PHE A 21 -9.05 5.47 10.80
CA PHE A 21 -9.09 4.75 12.07
C PHE A 21 -7.75 4.84 12.80
N ILE A 22 -6.64 4.71 12.06
CA ILE A 22 -5.28 4.81 12.61
C ILE A 22 -4.98 6.26 13.04
N ILE A 23 -5.35 7.23 12.19
CA ILE A 23 -5.15 8.66 12.47
C ILE A 23 -5.91 9.08 13.74
N SER A 24 -7.11 8.55 13.96
CA SER A 24 -7.96 8.90 15.11
C SER A 24 -7.36 8.48 16.46
N LYS A 25 -6.49 7.45 16.47
CA LYS A 25 -5.77 6.97 17.65
C LYS A 25 -4.51 7.76 17.97
N CYS A 26 -4.01 8.56 17.03
CA CYS A 26 -2.78 9.34 17.20
C CYS A 26 -3.03 10.68 17.89
N SER A 27 -1.97 11.30 18.40
CA SER A 27 -1.99 12.63 18.99
C SER A 27 -2.61 13.70 18.08
N ASN A 28 -3.22 14.72 18.71
CA ASN A 28 -3.85 15.84 18.00
C ASN A 28 -2.92 16.55 17.01
N LYS A 29 -1.60 16.57 17.27
CA LYS A 29 -0.60 17.17 16.36
C LYS A 29 -0.57 16.44 15.03
N ILE A 30 -0.54 15.11 15.06
CA ILE A 30 -0.51 14.26 13.85
C ILE A 30 -1.82 14.39 13.07
N GLN A 31 -2.95 14.43 13.77
CA GLN A 31 -4.27 14.64 13.14
C GLN A 31 -4.34 15.98 12.38
N VAL A 32 -3.75 17.06 12.92
CA VAL A 32 -3.70 18.36 12.24
C VAL A 32 -2.81 18.31 11.00
N ILE A 33 -1.65 17.64 11.07
CA ILE A 33 -0.76 17.51 9.90
C ILE A 33 -1.45 16.71 8.79
N PHE A 34 -2.13 15.60 9.09
CA PHE A 34 -2.90 14.84 8.10
C PHE A 34 -4.07 15.64 7.52
N SER A 35 -4.77 16.43 8.34
CA SER A 35 -5.81 17.34 7.85
C SER A 35 -5.24 18.41 6.92
N LEU A 36 -4.02 18.89 7.17
CA LEU A 36 -3.34 19.86 6.31
C LEU A 36 -2.92 19.21 4.97
N ILE A 37 -2.45 17.96 4.99
CA ILE A 37 -2.16 17.18 3.77
C ILE A 37 -3.43 17.04 2.93
N GLY A 38 -4.55 16.63 3.53
CA GLY A 38 -5.83 16.53 2.84
C GLY A 38 -6.32 17.87 2.25
N LEU A 39 -6.11 18.98 2.97
CA LEU A 39 -6.43 20.31 2.45
C LEU A 39 -5.58 20.66 1.23
N LEU A 40 -4.28 20.36 1.24
CA LEU A 40 -3.39 20.62 0.11
C LEU A 40 -3.75 19.75 -1.11
N VAL A 41 -4.14 18.49 -0.90
CA VAL A 41 -4.65 17.62 -1.97
C VAL A 41 -5.92 18.22 -2.59
N LEU A 42 -6.82 18.78 -1.79
CA LEU A 42 -8.01 19.48 -2.29
C LEU A 42 -7.63 20.72 -3.13
N VAL A 43 -6.67 21.52 -2.67
CA VAL A 43 -6.16 22.68 -3.43
C VAL A 43 -5.57 22.23 -4.76
N ILE A 44 -4.79 21.15 -4.77
CA ILE A 44 -4.21 20.57 -5.99
C ILE A 44 -5.31 20.11 -6.96
N LEU A 45 -6.37 19.46 -6.46
CA LEU A 45 -7.53 19.08 -7.27
C LEU A 45 -8.16 20.31 -7.93
N LEU A 46 -8.43 21.37 -7.17
CA LEU A 46 -9.01 22.61 -7.70
C LEU A 46 -8.10 23.30 -8.73
N CYS A 47 -6.79 23.38 -8.46
CA CYS A 47 -5.82 23.93 -9.40
C CYS A 47 -5.75 23.11 -10.70
N SER A 48 -5.76 21.77 -10.59
CA SER A 48 -5.73 20.88 -11.75
C SER A 48 -7.01 20.98 -12.59
N PHE A 49 -8.17 21.12 -11.93
CA PHE A 49 -9.45 21.33 -12.59
C PHE A 49 -9.51 22.67 -13.32
N ALA A 50 -9.12 23.77 -12.66
CA ALA A 50 -9.07 25.10 -13.26
C ALA A 50 -8.09 25.15 -14.45
N SER A 51 -6.91 24.55 -14.30
CA SER A 51 -5.92 24.43 -15.37
C SER A 51 -6.46 23.67 -16.59
N ALA A 52 -7.23 22.59 -16.37
CA ALA A 52 -7.78 21.78 -17.45
C ALA A 52 -8.93 22.48 -18.16
N LEU A 53 -9.86 23.09 -17.39
CA LEU A 53 -10.96 23.89 -17.95
C LEU A 53 -10.46 24.98 -18.90
N TYR A 54 -9.47 25.75 -18.45
CA TYR A 54 -8.91 26.83 -19.26
C TYR A 54 -8.27 26.31 -20.54
N PHE A 55 -7.55 25.19 -20.46
CA PHE A 55 -6.93 24.56 -21.62
C PHE A 55 -7.98 24.06 -22.63
N THR A 56 -9.08 23.46 -22.16
CA THR A 56 -10.12 22.90 -23.02
C THR A 56 -11.02 23.95 -23.64
N GLU A 57 -11.30 25.06 -22.93
CA GLU A 57 -12.08 26.18 -23.46
C GLU A 57 -11.47 26.74 -24.75
N HIS A 58 -10.14 26.78 -24.81
CA HIS A 58 -9.39 27.20 -26.00
C HIS A 58 -9.38 26.15 -27.13
N LEU A 59 -9.78 24.91 -26.86
CA LEU A 59 -9.66 23.78 -27.78
C LEU A 59 -11.01 23.32 -28.35
N PHE A 60 -12.06 23.26 -27.53
CA PHE A 60 -13.35 22.68 -27.90
C PHE A 60 -14.49 23.70 -28.06
N HIS A 61 -14.29 24.96 -27.65
CA HIS A 61 -15.29 26.05 -27.71
C HIS A 61 -16.70 25.65 -27.21
N SER A 62 -16.82 24.61 -26.38
CA SER A 62 -18.08 24.03 -25.97
C SER A 62 -18.05 23.73 -24.47
N LEU A 63 -18.86 24.49 -23.72
CA LEU A 63 -18.88 24.50 -22.26
C LEU A 63 -19.10 23.10 -21.63
N ILE A 64 -19.90 22.25 -22.29
CA ILE A 64 -20.18 20.89 -21.80
C ILE A 64 -18.95 20.00 -21.94
N ALA A 65 -18.23 20.09 -23.05
CA ALA A 65 -17.01 19.32 -23.27
C ALA A 65 -15.91 19.80 -22.31
N ASP A 66 -15.81 21.11 -22.08
CA ASP A 66 -14.81 21.71 -21.19
C ASP A 66 -14.99 21.22 -19.75
N ILE A 67 -16.21 21.30 -19.22
CA ILE A 67 -16.53 20.81 -17.86
C ILE A 67 -16.27 19.30 -17.75
N GLY A 68 -16.67 18.53 -18.76
CA GLY A 68 -16.48 17.08 -18.79
C GLY A 68 -15.00 16.69 -18.75
N VAL A 69 -14.18 17.26 -19.66
CA VAL A 69 -12.75 16.97 -19.74
C VAL A 69 -12.01 17.49 -18.51
N GLY A 70 -12.36 18.69 -18.01
CA GLY A 70 -11.78 19.26 -16.80
C GLY A 70 -11.98 18.37 -15.57
N LEU A 71 -13.20 17.83 -15.39
CA LEU A 71 -13.51 16.94 -14.27
C LEU A 71 -12.73 15.62 -14.37
N VAL A 72 -12.74 14.99 -15.55
CA VAL A 72 -12.01 13.73 -15.79
C VAL A 72 -10.51 13.92 -15.58
N TRP A 73 -9.92 14.98 -16.14
CA TRP A 73 -8.50 15.28 -15.99
C TRP A 73 -8.11 15.58 -14.54
N GLY A 74 -8.85 16.46 -13.86
CA GLY A 74 -8.59 16.78 -12.46
C GLY A 74 -8.68 15.55 -11.55
N TYR A 75 -9.63 14.65 -11.82
CA TYR A 75 -9.75 13.38 -11.12
C TYR A 75 -8.56 12.44 -11.37
N ILE A 76 -8.12 12.29 -12.63
CA ILE A 76 -6.95 11.48 -12.99
C ILE A 76 -5.70 12.00 -12.29
N VAL A 77 -5.43 13.30 -12.40
CA VAL A 77 -4.24 13.91 -11.80
C VAL A 77 -4.25 13.78 -10.28
N THR A 78 -5.40 14.03 -9.63
CA THR A 78 -5.51 13.92 -8.17
C THR A 78 -5.30 12.48 -7.70
N ASN A 79 -5.86 11.48 -8.41
CA ASN A 79 -5.63 10.08 -8.07
C ASN A 79 -4.18 9.66 -8.27
N MET A 80 -3.56 10.07 -9.38
CA MET A 80 -2.14 9.82 -9.63
C MET A 80 -1.27 10.45 -8.54
N TYR A 81 -1.57 11.69 -8.14
CA TYR A 81 -0.86 12.39 -7.08
C TYR A 81 -1.03 11.72 -5.70
N VAL A 82 -2.25 11.32 -5.34
CA VAL A 82 -2.52 10.57 -4.10
C VAL A 82 -1.76 9.24 -4.11
N LEU A 83 -1.72 8.53 -5.24
CA LEU A 83 -0.93 7.31 -5.40
C LEU A 83 0.57 7.58 -5.19
N LEU A 84 1.12 8.65 -5.75
CA LEU A 84 2.52 9.05 -5.51
C LEU A 84 2.77 9.33 -4.03
N LEU A 85 1.88 10.04 -3.34
CA LEU A 85 1.97 10.25 -1.90
C LEU A 85 1.95 8.94 -1.12
N TYR A 86 1.14 7.96 -1.51
CA TYR A 86 1.14 6.63 -0.87
C TYR A 86 2.44 5.90 -1.06
N THR A 87 3.02 5.92 -2.26
CA THR A 87 4.29 5.22 -2.51
C THR A 87 5.44 5.77 -1.68
N ILE A 88 5.39 7.05 -1.30
CA ILE A 88 6.37 7.73 -0.45
C ILE A 88 6.34 7.24 1.01
N SER A 89 5.22 6.62 1.47
CA SER A 89 5.16 6.03 2.81
C SER A 89 6.22 4.92 2.99
N PRO A 90 6.96 4.92 4.11
CA PRO A 90 7.96 3.88 4.38
C PRO A 90 7.29 2.51 4.54
N THR A 91 8.00 1.45 4.11
CA THR A 91 7.59 0.06 4.37
C THR A 91 7.70 -0.24 5.86
N LEU A 92 6.59 -0.60 6.49
CA LEU A 92 6.51 -0.79 7.95
C LEU A 92 6.81 -2.22 8.39
N LEU A 93 6.64 -3.18 7.51
CA LEU A 93 6.92 -4.59 7.81
C LEU A 93 8.43 -4.83 8.01
N PRO A 94 8.80 -5.73 8.94
CA PRO A 94 10.19 -6.10 9.15
C PRO A 94 10.72 -6.79 7.90
N THR A 95 11.53 -6.08 7.10
CA THR A 95 12.34 -6.69 6.04
C THR A 95 13.72 -7.02 6.60
N LYS A 96 14.39 -8.04 6.06
CA LYS A 96 15.77 -8.43 6.45
C LYS A 96 16.76 -7.24 6.46
N ILE A 97 16.45 -6.18 5.70
CA ILE A 97 17.25 -4.96 5.57
C ILE A 97 17.09 -4.05 6.80
N ARG A 98 15.87 -3.94 7.38
CA ARG A 98 15.58 -2.97 8.46
C ARG A 98 16.28 -3.31 9.78
N LYS A 99 16.45 -4.60 10.12
CA LYS A 99 17.27 -5.03 11.29
C LYS A 99 18.73 -4.58 11.21
N LYS A 100 19.28 -4.41 10.00
CA LYS A 100 20.64 -3.91 9.79
C LYS A 100 20.71 -2.37 9.79
N GLN A 101 19.56 -1.70 9.69
CA GLN A 101 19.44 -0.26 9.47
C GLN A 101 19.10 0.53 10.75
N GLU A 102 18.51 -0.10 11.78
CA GLU A 102 18.33 0.50 13.12
C GLU A 102 19.66 0.94 13.77
N VAL A 103 20.78 0.35 13.36
CA VAL A 103 22.13 0.72 13.86
C VAL A 103 22.72 1.93 13.11
N LYS A 104 22.15 2.35 11.97
CA LYS A 104 22.75 3.36 11.06
C LYS A 104 21.88 4.60 10.82
N THR A 105 20.76 4.73 11.52
CA THR A 105 19.74 5.78 11.35
C THR A 105 20.18 7.12 11.91
N ASN A 106 21.00 7.85 11.15
CA ASN A 106 21.08 9.32 11.26
C ASN A 106 21.38 10.04 9.93
N ARG A 107 21.41 9.35 8.78
CA ARG A 107 21.57 10.02 7.48
C ARG A 107 20.43 9.68 6.54
N PHE A 108 19.88 10.74 5.98
CA PHE A 108 18.87 10.78 4.93
C PHE A 108 19.38 9.97 3.72
N GLN A 109 19.10 8.67 3.66
CA GLN A 109 19.40 7.87 2.47
C GLN A 109 18.32 8.16 1.43
N LEU A 110 18.59 9.12 0.55
CA LEU A 110 17.85 9.30 -0.70
C LEU A 110 18.12 8.07 -1.57
N THR A 111 17.22 7.09 -1.50
CA THR A 111 17.22 5.98 -2.46
C THR A 111 16.84 6.55 -3.82
N PHE A 112 17.47 6.06 -4.89
CA PHE A 112 17.12 6.41 -6.29
C PHE A 112 15.60 6.37 -6.57
N SER A 113 14.87 5.42 -5.97
CA SER A 113 13.42 5.33 -6.06
C SER A 113 12.67 6.55 -5.48
N MET A 114 13.18 7.19 -4.43
CA MET A 114 12.57 8.40 -3.85
C MET A 114 12.83 9.63 -4.72
N GLU A 115 14.02 9.72 -5.31
CA GLU A 115 14.37 10.78 -6.26
C GLU A 115 13.45 10.74 -7.49
N LEU A 116 13.27 9.56 -8.09
CA LEU A 116 12.36 9.39 -9.23
C LEU A 116 10.91 9.79 -8.90
N ARG A 117 10.43 9.50 -7.69
CA ARG A 117 9.08 9.91 -7.26
C ARG A 117 8.96 11.43 -7.11
N ILE A 118 9.95 12.08 -6.50
CA ILE A 118 9.98 13.54 -6.37
C ILE A 118 10.03 14.18 -7.75
N PHE A 119 10.84 13.64 -8.66
CA PHE A 119 10.91 14.09 -10.06
C PHE A 119 9.53 14.03 -10.74
N ILE A 120 8.78 12.92 -10.61
CA ILE A 120 7.43 12.80 -11.18
C ILE A 120 6.47 13.83 -10.58
N VAL A 121 6.53 14.07 -9.26
CA VAL A 121 5.70 15.09 -8.59
C VAL A 121 6.01 16.49 -9.12
N VAL A 122 7.29 16.83 -9.31
CA VAL A 122 7.70 18.12 -9.86
C VAL A 122 7.25 18.26 -11.32
N LEU A 123 7.41 17.22 -12.14
CA LEU A 123 6.97 17.22 -13.53
C LEU A 123 5.46 17.46 -13.63
N LEU A 124 4.66 16.79 -12.80
CA LEU A 124 3.22 16.98 -12.73
C LEU A 124 2.84 18.42 -12.33
N ALA A 125 3.54 18.99 -11.35
CA ALA A 125 3.32 20.35 -10.90
C ALA A 125 3.63 21.37 -12.01
N VAL A 126 4.69 21.16 -12.79
CA VAL A 126 5.04 22.02 -13.93
C VAL A 126 3.98 21.95 -15.03
N ILE A 127 3.48 20.74 -15.36
CA ILE A 127 2.41 20.57 -16.35
C ILE A 127 1.16 21.35 -15.96
N ILE A 128 0.78 21.33 -14.68
CA ILE A 128 -0.40 22.08 -14.18
C ILE A 128 -0.14 23.58 -14.08
N ALA A 129 1.09 23.98 -13.71
CA ALA A 129 1.42 25.39 -13.55
C ALA A 129 1.37 26.16 -14.89
N GLN A 130 1.63 25.49 -16.01
CA GLN A 130 1.72 26.13 -17.32
C GLN A 130 0.38 26.76 -17.78
N PRO A 131 -0.76 26.03 -17.90
CA PRO A 131 -2.03 26.65 -18.27
C PRO A 131 -2.53 27.60 -17.17
N LEU A 132 -2.28 27.28 -15.90
CA LEU A 132 -2.68 28.11 -14.77
C LEU A 132 -1.99 29.50 -14.79
N ASN A 133 -0.73 29.56 -15.21
CA ASN A 133 -0.02 30.82 -15.36
C ASN A 133 -0.62 31.72 -16.44
N VAL A 134 -1.00 31.13 -17.58
CA VAL A 134 -1.64 31.88 -18.67
C VAL A 134 -3.01 32.38 -18.23
N PHE A 135 -3.79 31.51 -17.57
CA PHE A 135 -5.08 31.88 -16.99
C PHE A 135 -4.99 33.11 -16.08
N VAL A 136 -3.98 33.18 -15.21
CA VAL A 136 -3.83 34.30 -14.26
C VAL A 136 -3.23 35.55 -14.91
N LEU A 137 -2.21 35.43 -15.77
CA LEU A 137 -1.43 36.57 -16.27
C LEU A 137 -1.95 37.14 -17.60
N LYS A 138 -2.64 36.33 -18.42
CA LYS A 138 -3.12 36.76 -19.74
C LYS A 138 -4.44 36.05 -20.11
N PRO A 139 -5.55 36.39 -19.43
CA PRO A 139 -6.82 35.68 -19.59
C PRO A 139 -7.41 35.75 -21.00
N ASN A 140 -7.09 36.79 -21.79
CA ASN A 140 -7.69 37.06 -23.11
C ASN A 140 -6.86 36.55 -24.32
N SER A 141 -6.03 35.52 -24.14
CA SER A 141 -5.05 35.14 -25.17
C SER A 141 -5.56 34.09 -26.15
N THR A 142 -5.47 34.38 -27.45
CA THR A 142 -5.97 33.51 -28.53
C THR A 142 -5.01 32.38 -28.92
N ALA A 143 -3.75 32.40 -28.46
CA ALA A 143 -2.71 31.45 -28.84
C ALA A 143 -1.96 30.86 -27.64
N LEU A 144 -2.68 30.07 -26.83
CA LEU A 144 -2.22 29.50 -25.55
C LEU A 144 -0.79 28.92 -25.60
N ALA A 145 -0.45 28.11 -26.60
CA ALA A 145 0.88 27.50 -26.72
C ALA A 145 2.01 28.53 -26.96
N PHE A 146 1.75 29.58 -27.76
CA PHE A 146 2.72 30.64 -28.01
C PHE A 146 2.90 31.51 -26.76
N ASP A 147 1.80 31.79 -26.05
CA ASP A 147 1.81 32.60 -24.84
C ASP A 147 2.49 31.89 -23.67
N ILE A 148 2.34 30.56 -23.52
CA ILE A 148 3.13 29.79 -22.53
C ILE A 148 4.63 30.00 -22.79
N LYS A 149 5.08 29.80 -24.04
CA LYS A 149 6.50 29.89 -24.38
C LYS A 149 7.02 31.31 -24.18
N HIS A 150 6.24 32.31 -24.58
CA HIS A 150 6.62 33.73 -24.46
C HIS A 150 6.60 34.22 -23.01
N LEU A 151 5.58 33.88 -22.22
CA LEU A 151 5.49 34.26 -20.80
C LEU A 151 6.61 33.65 -19.98
N LEU A 152 6.97 32.38 -20.23
CA LEU A 152 8.03 31.71 -19.48
C LEU A 152 9.42 32.29 -19.80
N ALA A 153 9.63 32.79 -21.02
CA ALA A 153 10.90 33.37 -21.45
C ALA A 153 11.07 34.84 -21.02
N THR A 154 9.97 35.57 -20.85
CA THR A 154 9.99 37.04 -20.78
C THR A 154 9.58 37.60 -19.41
N ASN A 155 8.73 36.88 -18.66
CA ASN A 155 8.16 37.39 -17.41
C ASN A 155 8.67 36.65 -16.16
N PRO A 156 9.43 37.31 -15.25
CA PRO A 156 9.89 36.69 -14.00
C PRO A 156 8.73 36.32 -13.07
N LEU A 157 7.59 36.99 -13.18
CA LEU A 157 6.37 36.66 -12.45
C LEU A 157 5.81 35.27 -12.79
N ALA A 158 5.93 34.84 -14.06
CA ALA A 158 5.48 33.50 -14.46
C ALA A 158 6.34 32.41 -13.80
N THR A 159 7.65 32.63 -13.68
CA THR A 159 8.58 31.74 -12.98
C THR A 159 8.31 31.71 -11.48
N LEU A 160 7.96 32.84 -10.85
CA LEU A 160 7.59 32.87 -9.44
C LEU A 160 6.30 32.07 -9.18
N MET A 161 5.31 32.18 -10.07
CA MET A 161 4.07 31.41 -9.98
C MET A 161 4.31 29.91 -10.18
N THR A 162 5.16 29.49 -11.15
CA THR A 162 5.50 28.06 -11.30
C THR A 162 6.21 27.52 -10.07
N LEU A 163 7.17 28.24 -9.50
CA LEU A 163 7.85 27.85 -8.27
C LEU A 163 6.87 27.71 -7.10
N THR A 164 5.87 28.61 -7.02
CA THR A 164 4.83 28.55 -5.99
C THR A 164 3.97 27.31 -6.14
N VAL A 165 3.52 26.98 -7.36
CA VAL A 165 2.74 25.76 -7.63
C VAL A 165 3.57 24.51 -7.32
N VAL A 166 4.84 24.47 -7.73
CA VAL A 166 5.76 23.36 -7.40
C VAL A 166 5.92 23.21 -5.87
N ALA A 167 6.06 24.32 -5.15
CA ALA A 167 6.15 24.30 -3.68
C ALA A 167 4.87 23.73 -3.05
N ILE A 168 3.68 24.10 -3.54
CA ILE A 168 2.40 23.55 -3.07
C ILE A 168 2.34 22.02 -3.29
N PHE A 169 2.83 21.51 -4.41
CA PHE A 169 2.90 20.07 -4.68
C PHE A 169 3.94 19.33 -3.84
N LEU A 170 5.06 19.97 -3.48
CA LEU A 170 6.09 19.36 -2.63
C LEU A 170 5.76 19.43 -1.14
N LEU A 171 4.91 20.36 -0.71
CA LEU A 171 4.61 20.58 0.70
C LEU A 171 3.94 19.36 1.39
N PRO A 172 2.97 18.66 0.79
CA PRO A 172 2.45 17.40 1.33
C PRO A 172 3.52 16.32 1.50
N VAL A 173 4.47 16.23 0.55
CA VAL A 173 5.59 15.28 0.63
C VAL A 173 6.47 15.59 1.84
N TYR A 174 6.80 16.87 2.04
CA TYR A 174 7.56 17.34 3.20
C TYR A 174 6.83 17.06 4.52
N LEU A 175 5.53 17.37 4.60
CA LEU A 175 4.71 17.10 5.79
C LEU A 175 4.67 15.61 6.12
N LYS A 176 4.55 14.76 5.10
CA LYS A 176 4.57 13.30 5.25
C LYS A 176 5.92 12.81 5.80
N TYR A 177 7.03 13.41 5.36
CA TYR A 177 8.34 13.14 5.94
C TYR A 177 8.45 13.60 7.40
N SER A 178 7.84 14.73 7.75
CA SER A 178 7.79 15.22 9.13
C SER A 178 7.03 14.24 10.06
N ILE A 179 5.91 13.67 9.61
CA ILE A 179 5.18 12.64 10.35
C ILE A 179 6.06 11.41 10.63
N ARG A 180 6.96 11.06 9.72
CA ARG A 180 7.91 9.94 9.92
C ARG A 180 8.84 10.16 11.11
N LYS A 181 9.23 11.41 11.38
CA LYS A 181 10.06 11.75 12.54
C LYS A 181 9.29 11.61 13.86
N LEU A 182 7.98 11.85 13.85
CA LEU A 182 7.13 11.71 15.03
C LEU A 182 6.88 10.24 15.41
N GLY A 183 6.90 9.33 14.44
CA GLY A 183 6.89 7.87 14.66
C GLY A 183 5.57 7.25 15.13
N GLU A 184 4.77 7.97 15.93
CA GLU A 184 3.54 7.48 16.57
C GLU A 184 2.53 6.86 15.58
N PHE A 185 2.25 7.54 14.48
CA PHE A 185 1.38 7.00 13.41
C PHE A 185 1.91 5.70 12.82
N TYR A 186 3.21 5.64 12.56
CA TYR A 186 3.86 4.48 11.95
C TYR A 186 3.93 3.30 12.92
N VAL A 187 4.06 3.55 14.22
CA VAL A 187 4.00 2.52 15.26
C VAL A 187 2.61 1.89 15.34
N GLU A 188 1.55 2.70 15.35
CA GLU A 188 0.17 2.18 15.38
C GLU A 188 -0.18 1.43 14.09
N LYS A 189 0.25 1.95 12.94
CA LYS A 189 0.08 1.27 11.65
C LYS A 189 0.83 -0.07 11.61
N GLU A 190 2.07 -0.12 12.10
CA GLU A 190 2.87 -1.36 12.18
C GLU A 190 2.21 -2.41 13.10
N LYS A 191 1.63 -2.00 14.23
CA LYS A 191 0.89 -2.91 15.13
C LYS A 191 -0.33 -3.53 14.43
N ILE A 192 -1.09 -2.74 13.68
CA ILE A 192 -2.28 -3.21 12.97
C ILE A 192 -1.89 -4.15 11.84
N GLU A 193 -0.90 -3.78 11.01
CA GLU A 193 -0.42 -4.64 9.91
C GLU A 193 0.12 -5.98 10.45
N LYS A 194 0.91 -5.96 11.53
CA LYS A 194 1.40 -7.21 12.17
C LYS A 194 0.27 -8.07 12.69
N ARG A 195 -0.79 -7.46 13.26
CA ARG A 195 -1.95 -8.19 13.78
C ARG A 195 -2.68 -8.91 12.67
N ILE A 196 -3.03 -8.20 11.60
CA ILE A 196 -3.71 -8.76 10.42
C ILE A 196 -2.92 -9.96 9.89
N ILE A 197 -1.63 -9.77 9.64
CA ILE A 197 -0.75 -10.82 9.12
C ILE A 197 -0.68 -12.03 10.07
N THR A 198 -0.64 -11.79 11.39
CA THR A 198 -0.56 -12.86 12.38
C THR A 198 -1.87 -13.64 12.47
N ASP A 199 -2.99 -12.95 12.40
CA ASP A 199 -4.32 -13.55 12.51
C ASP A 199 -4.67 -14.33 11.23
N ASP A 200 -4.45 -13.75 10.04
CA ASP A 200 -4.58 -14.44 8.75
C ASP A 200 -3.73 -15.71 8.70
N TYR A 201 -2.49 -15.63 9.22
CA TYR A 201 -1.61 -16.79 9.27
C TYR A 201 -2.04 -17.87 10.27
N LYS A 202 -2.69 -17.50 11.38
CA LYS A 202 -3.29 -18.48 12.30
C LYS A 202 -4.45 -19.19 11.62
N ASP A 203 -5.31 -18.45 10.94
CA ASP A 203 -6.46 -19.03 10.26
C ASP A 203 -6.04 -19.92 9.09
N PHE A 204 -5.05 -19.48 8.31
CA PHE A 204 -4.38 -20.31 7.32
C PHE A 204 -3.86 -21.63 7.91
N LYS A 205 -3.25 -21.62 9.10
CA LYS A 205 -2.74 -22.84 9.73
C LYS A 205 -3.85 -23.80 10.13
N LYS A 206 -4.98 -23.29 10.62
CA LYS A 206 -6.15 -24.12 10.94
C LYS A 206 -6.73 -24.74 9.68
N GLU A 207 -6.91 -23.94 8.63
CA GLU A 207 -7.45 -24.41 7.35
C GLU A 207 -6.53 -25.43 6.69
N TYR A 208 -5.22 -25.17 6.67
CA TYR A 208 -4.22 -26.11 6.16
C TYR A 208 -4.27 -27.45 6.89
N ARG A 209 -4.31 -27.42 8.22
CA ARG A 209 -4.40 -28.63 9.05
C ARG A 209 -5.68 -29.41 8.73
N HIS A 210 -6.82 -28.73 8.74
CA HIS A 210 -8.12 -29.36 8.44
C HIS A 210 -8.15 -29.98 7.05
N LEU A 211 -7.66 -29.29 6.02
CA LEU A 211 -7.65 -29.78 4.65
C LEU A 211 -6.75 -31.02 4.50
N LEU A 212 -5.56 -31.01 5.12
CA LEU A 212 -4.64 -32.12 5.01
C LEU A 212 -5.12 -33.34 5.84
N GLU A 213 -5.63 -33.13 7.04
CA GLU A 213 -6.25 -34.19 7.86
C GLU A 213 -7.44 -34.84 7.14
N ASN A 214 -8.30 -34.04 6.50
CA ASN A 214 -9.41 -34.55 5.71
C ASN A 214 -8.93 -35.35 4.49
N ASN A 215 -7.91 -34.85 3.77
CA ASN A 215 -7.35 -35.54 2.62
C ASN A 215 -6.70 -36.88 3.01
N ILE A 216 -5.92 -36.93 4.10
CA ILE A 216 -5.36 -38.18 4.61
C ILE A 216 -6.48 -39.14 5.03
N THR A 217 -7.49 -38.66 5.75
CA THR A 217 -8.63 -39.48 6.17
C THR A 217 -9.35 -40.09 4.96
N ASN A 218 -9.58 -39.30 3.91
CA ASN A 218 -10.23 -39.77 2.70
C ASN A 218 -9.35 -40.74 1.90
N TYR A 219 -8.05 -40.48 1.84
CA TYR A 219 -7.08 -41.41 1.26
C TYR A 219 -7.08 -42.74 2.01
N ASN A 220 -6.96 -42.73 3.34
CA ASN A 220 -6.96 -43.94 4.18
C ASN A 220 -8.26 -44.75 3.98
N LYS A 221 -9.43 -44.08 3.94
CA LYS A 221 -10.72 -44.71 3.64
C LYS A 221 -10.73 -45.37 2.26
N SER A 222 -10.20 -44.68 1.24
CA SER A 222 -10.15 -45.21 -0.13
C SER A 222 -9.22 -46.42 -0.23
N VAL A 223 -8.05 -46.37 0.42
CA VAL A 223 -7.10 -47.48 0.47
C VAL A 223 -7.74 -48.69 1.16
N TRP A 224 -8.39 -48.51 2.31
CA TRP A 224 -9.11 -49.59 2.98
C TRP A 224 -10.20 -50.21 2.11
N LYS A 225 -11.00 -49.38 1.42
CA LYS A 225 -12.05 -49.86 0.50
C LYS A 225 -11.48 -50.75 -0.62
N ASN A 226 -10.28 -50.45 -1.10
CA ASN A 226 -9.63 -51.20 -2.18
C ASN A 226 -8.89 -52.45 -1.69
N LEU A 227 -8.24 -52.38 -0.51
CA LEU A 227 -7.45 -53.48 0.04
C LEU A 227 -8.29 -54.52 0.78
N MET A 228 -9.38 -54.13 1.44
CA MET A 228 -10.25 -55.05 2.19
C MET A 228 -10.71 -56.27 1.38
N PRO A 229 -11.22 -56.14 0.13
CA PRO A 229 -11.63 -57.31 -0.65
C PRO A 229 -10.48 -58.23 -1.08
N LEU A 230 -9.24 -57.73 -1.12
CA LEU A 230 -8.04 -58.54 -1.39
C LEU A 230 -7.59 -59.25 -0.11
N LEU A 231 -7.64 -58.57 1.02
CA LEU A 231 -7.32 -59.12 2.33
C LEU A 231 -8.29 -60.25 2.72
N THR A 232 -9.60 -60.10 2.50
CA THR A 232 -10.57 -61.17 2.77
C THR A 232 -10.39 -62.40 1.90
N LYS A 233 -9.95 -62.24 0.64
CA LYS A 233 -9.54 -63.36 -0.20
C LYS A 233 -8.28 -64.06 0.32
N LEU A 234 -7.31 -63.27 0.81
CA LEU A 234 -6.07 -63.79 1.39
C LEU A 234 -6.32 -64.57 2.69
N GLU A 235 -7.26 -64.11 3.52
CA GLU A 235 -7.67 -64.77 4.76
C GLU A 235 -8.12 -66.22 4.52
N GLY A 236 -8.89 -66.46 3.46
CA GLY A 236 -9.35 -67.80 3.09
C GLY A 236 -8.25 -68.74 2.54
N ILE A 237 -7.09 -68.22 2.14
CA ILE A 237 -5.99 -69.00 1.55
C ILE A 237 -4.85 -69.17 2.56
N ASN A 238 -4.46 -68.10 3.25
CA ASN A 238 -3.36 -68.08 4.21
C ASN A 238 -3.64 -67.08 5.35
N PRO A 239 -4.19 -67.56 6.49
CA PRO A 239 -4.56 -66.70 7.60
C PRO A 239 -3.35 -66.05 8.29
N VAL A 240 -2.18 -66.72 8.27
CA VAL A 240 -0.95 -66.18 8.88
C VAL A 240 -0.46 -64.96 8.10
N ALA A 241 -0.47 -65.04 6.76
CA ALA A 241 -0.09 -63.91 5.91
C ALA A 241 -1.10 -62.76 6.01
N TYR A 242 -2.40 -63.05 6.10
CA TYR A 242 -3.44 -62.06 6.34
C TYR A 242 -3.17 -61.24 7.60
N GLN A 243 -2.93 -61.91 8.74
CA GLN A 243 -2.73 -61.24 10.01
C GLN A 243 -1.51 -60.31 9.99
N LYS A 244 -0.44 -60.74 9.32
CA LYS A 244 0.77 -59.92 9.13
C LYS A 244 0.46 -58.64 8.37
N TYR A 245 -0.13 -58.75 7.17
CA TYR A 245 -0.38 -57.58 6.32
C TYR A 245 -1.48 -56.68 6.88
N PHE A 246 -2.50 -57.24 7.52
CA PHE A 246 -3.55 -56.46 8.17
C PHE A 246 -2.97 -55.57 9.28
N ASN A 247 -2.07 -56.11 10.10
CA ASN A 247 -1.41 -55.35 11.16
C ASN A 247 -0.48 -54.26 10.60
N GLU A 248 0.26 -54.56 9.54
CA GLU A 248 1.14 -53.60 8.85
C GLU A 248 0.33 -52.42 8.27
N ILE A 249 -0.71 -52.71 7.48
CA ILE A 249 -1.58 -51.69 6.87
C ILE A 249 -2.30 -50.87 7.94
N SER A 250 -2.75 -51.51 9.02
CA SER A 250 -3.42 -50.81 10.14
C SER A 250 -2.47 -49.87 10.89
N SER A 251 -1.18 -50.20 10.94
CA SER A 251 -0.17 -49.35 11.58
C SER A 251 0.22 -48.13 10.74
N GLU A 252 0.11 -48.22 9.41
CA GLU A 252 0.42 -47.11 8.49
C GLU A 252 -0.76 -46.14 8.28
N LEU A 253 -2.00 -46.65 8.27
CA LEU A 253 -3.20 -45.86 7.95
C LEU A 253 -3.82 -45.14 9.15
N VAL A 254 -3.00 -44.73 10.12
CA VAL A 254 -3.45 -44.01 11.33
C VAL A 254 -3.73 -42.54 10.99
N PRO A 255 -4.80 -41.94 11.55
CA PRO A 255 -4.98 -40.49 11.46
C PRO A 255 -3.87 -39.77 12.23
N GLU A 256 -3.00 -39.07 11.51
CA GLU A 256 -1.96 -38.24 12.13
C GLU A 256 -2.46 -36.81 12.36
N ASN A 257 -2.09 -36.23 13.50
CA ASN A 257 -2.26 -34.81 13.75
C ASN A 257 -1.16 -34.05 12.98
N ILE A 258 -1.58 -33.28 11.98
CA ILE A 258 -0.66 -32.61 11.07
C ILE A 258 -0.39 -31.20 11.59
N GLU A 259 0.86 -30.97 11.97
CA GLU A 259 1.38 -29.62 12.13
C GLU A 259 2.09 -29.17 10.85
N LYS A 260 1.79 -27.95 10.41
CA LYS A 260 2.49 -27.36 9.26
C LYS A 260 3.98 -27.27 9.57
N TYR A 261 4.80 -27.88 8.71
CA TYR A 261 6.25 -27.72 8.80
C TYR A 261 6.67 -26.27 8.55
N GLU A 262 7.27 -25.65 9.56
CA GLU A 262 7.76 -24.28 9.48
C GLU A 262 9.27 -24.24 9.26
N TYR A 263 9.68 -23.67 8.12
CA TYR A 263 11.10 -23.46 7.79
C TYR A 263 11.71 -22.23 8.50
N TRP A 264 10.87 -21.25 8.81
CA TRP A 264 11.28 -19.98 9.41
C TRP A 264 11.12 -20.01 10.92
N ALA A 265 12.01 -19.29 11.63
CA ALA A 265 11.93 -19.12 13.08
C ALA A 265 10.90 -18.05 13.48
N ASP A 266 10.56 -17.15 12.55
CA ASP A 266 9.59 -16.06 12.73
C ASP A 266 8.47 -16.09 11.68
N PRO A 267 7.73 -17.20 11.50
CA PRO A 267 6.56 -17.18 10.66
C PRO A 267 5.50 -16.27 11.31
N PRO A 268 4.73 -15.47 10.53
CA PRO A 268 4.66 -15.43 9.06
C PRO A 268 5.66 -14.49 8.36
N PHE A 269 6.50 -13.76 9.10
CA PHE A 269 7.34 -12.68 8.54
C PHE A 269 8.56 -13.18 7.76
N ARG A 270 9.02 -14.41 8.02
CA ARG A 270 10.07 -15.11 7.24
C ARG A 270 11.38 -14.30 7.16
N THR A 271 11.77 -13.63 8.24
CA THR A 271 13.01 -12.84 8.27
C THR A 271 14.19 -13.67 8.80
N ILE A 272 13.94 -14.70 9.62
CA ILE A 272 14.95 -15.50 10.31
C ILE A 272 14.77 -16.99 9.94
N PRO A 273 15.71 -17.62 9.24
CA PRO A 273 15.64 -19.07 9.02
C PRO A 273 15.97 -19.83 10.32
N LYS A 274 15.30 -20.97 10.58
CA LYS A 274 15.54 -21.79 11.79
C LYS A 274 16.98 -22.31 11.92
N SER A 275 17.71 -22.43 10.80
CA SER A 275 19.11 -22.87 10.81
C SER A 275 20.08 -21.87 11.45
N LYS A 276 19.73 -20.57 11.46
CA LYS A 276 20.58 -19.52 12.06
C LYS A 276 20.38 -19.36 13.56
N THR A 277 19.20 -19.67 14.09
CA THR A 277 18.93 -19.58 15.54
C THR A 277 19.60 -20.67 16.35
N LYS A 278 19.88 -21.85 15.77
CA LYS A 278 20.57 -22.96 16.45
C LYS A 278 22.08 -22.75 16.67
N LYS A 279 22.71 -21.77 16.02
CA LYS A 279 24.16 -21.50 16.12
C LYS A 279 24.56 -20.51 17.22
N CYS A 280 23.60 -19.88 17.91
CA CYS A 280 23.87 -18.84 18.92
C CYS A 280 23.53 -19.26 20.36
N SER A 281 23.32 -20.55 20.61
CA SER A 281 23.17 -21.12 21.94
C SER A 281 24.45 -21.88 22.30
N PHE A 282 25.48 -21.14 22.71
CA PHE A 282 26.66 -21.61 23.43
C PHE A 282 26.95 -20.62 24.56
#